data_AF-A0A5M3MBX6-F1
#
_entry.id   AF-A0A5M3MBX6-F1
#
_cell.length_a   1.000
_cell.length_b   1.000
_cell.length_c   1.000
_cell.angle_alpha   90.00
_cell.angle_beta   90.00
_cell.angle_gamma   90.00
#
_symmetry.space_group_name_H-M   'P 1'
#
loop_
_entity.id
_entity.type
_entity.pdbx_description
1 polymer ?
#
loop_
_entity_poly.entity_id
_entity_poly.type
_entity_poly.pdbx_seq_one_letter_code
_entity_poly.pdbx_strand_id
1 'polypeptide(L)'
;MFPSLALAVLASALSASAQVTSPYPGGQTVDSCESLKGSCNATTIDVNNVWNYPACALFAICSTWNYNVIDSLASIGAPHTQPVVPESTFKNITNGADVLTQQGYVDAYHYELSITPGAKNASGDADLVGQYQWLAAWTGFCGQDGIPYQNFADFFQYDGTPGVCPSTQSCNATIAASAQQCVPQPITDNGSCAEVVSECENFIQNGLFQSTYCVLASMCYAESTTDVLINDIYPSYIQGSSRPTTANETRLSIDVFHNFTGGADTMGLQNAIDAYYGALTNVWEPEGPFGAGAGVQTGQNGPYPTSTDYIENFWSIIAAWTGNCDTLEIPYDNLADYLSYAVYSGYHPKC
;
A
#
# COMPACT_ATOMS: atom_id res chain seq x y z
N MET A 1 -45.30 21.71 -14.53
CA MET A 1 -44.54 21.78 -13.27
C MET A 1 -44.21 20.36 -12.83
N PHE A 2 -43.05 19.85 -13.19
CA PHE A 2 -42.45 18.66 -12.59
C PHE A 2 -40.94 18.95 -12.51
N PRO A 3 -40.32 18.95 -11.32
CA PRO A 3 -38.89 19.13 -11.21
C PRO A 3 -38.21 17.77 -11.38
N SER A 4 -37.24 17.70 -12.28
CA SER A 4 -36.31 16.57 -12.37
C SER A 4 -35.31 16.67 -11.22
N LEU A 5 -35.31 15.67 -10.33
CA LEU A 5 -34.24 15.48 -9.35
C LEU A 5 -32.96 15.05 -10.08
N ALA A 6 -31.88 15.81 -9.88
CA ALA A 6 -30.53 15.38 -10.20
C ALA A 6 -30.03 14.44 -9.08
N LEU A 7 -29.74 13.19 -9.44
CA LEU A 7 -29.06 12.24 -8.56
C LEU A 7 -27.55 12.53 -8.65
N ALA A 8 -26.97 13.08 -7.59
CA ALA A 8 -25.53 13.20 -7.44
C ALA A 8 -24.99 11.84 -6.99
N VAL A 9 -24.28 11.13 -7.87
CA VAL A 9 -23.50 9.94 -7.52
C VAL A 9 -22.16 10.45 -6.99
N LEU A 10 -21.96 10.40 -5.67
CA LEU A 10 -20.63 10.52 -5.09
C LEU A 10 -19.89 9.22 -5.38
N ALA A 11 -18.95 9.26 -6.32
CA ALA A 11 -17.94 8.23 -6.45
C ALA A 11 -16.89 8.46 -5.34
N SER A 12 -16.99 7.69 -4.26
CA SER A 12 -15.91 7.54 -3.30
C SER A 12 -14.81 6.72 -3.94
N ALA A 13 -13.68 7.37 -4.29
CA ALA A 13 -12.46 6.70 -4.68
C ALA A 13 -11.98 5.85 -3.50
N LEU A 14 -12.10 4.54 -3.62
CA LEU A 14 -11.51 3.58 -2.69
C LEU A 14 -10.02 3.53 -3.01
N SER A 15 -9.20 4.19 -2.19
CA SER A 15 -7.76 3.95 -2.18
C SER A 15 -7.54 2.52 -1.68
N ALA A 16 -7.24 1.60 -2.59
CA ALA A 16 -6.83 0.25 -2.23
C ALA A 16 -5.43 0.33 -1.62
N SER A 17 -5.34 0.36 -0.29
CA SER A 17 -4.08 0.07 0.40
C SER A 17 -3.68 -1.37 0.04
N ALA A 18 -2.49 -1.58 -0.53
CA ALA A 18 -1.94 -2.91 -0.77
C ALA A 18 -1.87 -3.67 0.56
N GLN A 19 -2.83 -4.57 0.80
CA GLN A 19 -2.87 -5.38 2.00
C GLN A 19 -1.80 -6.47 1.87
N VAL A 20 -0.99 -6.64 2.91
CA VAL A 20 -0.17 -7.84 3.07
C VAL A 20 -1.06 -9.07 2.89
N THR A 21 -0.72 -9.94 1.94
CA THR A 21 -1.44 -11.20 1.77
C THR A 21 -1.27 -12.08 2.99
N SER A 22 -2.36 -12.29 3.72
CA SER A 22 -2.39 -13.24 4.82
C SER A 22 -2.03 -14.64 4.30
N PRO A 23 -1.09 -15.35 4.95
CA PRO A 23 -0.74 -16.70 4.55
C PRO A 23 -1.80 -17.77 4.87
N TYR A 24 -2.93 -17.39 5.49
CA TYR A 24 -3.95 -18.33 5.95
C TYR A 24 -5.34 -18.06 5.34
N PRO A 25 -5.90 -19.00 4.56
CA PRO A 25 -7.24 -18.88 4.01
C PRO A 25 -8.33 -19.30 5.02
N GLY A 26 -9.11 -18.34 5.53
CA GLY A 26 -10.52 -18.54 5.90
C GLY A 26 -10.91 -18.74 7.38
N GLY A 27 -11.67 -17.79 7.93
CA GLY A 27 -13.05 -18.05 8.36
C GLY A 27 -13.40 -18.19 9.85
N GLN A 28 -12.50 -18.56 10.77
CA GLN A 28 -12.91 -18.92 12.15
C GLN A 28 -12.49 -17.94 13.26
N THR A 29 -11.47 -17.14 13.00
CA THR A 29 -11.02 -16.04 13.86
C THR A 29 -12.01 -14.89 13.95
N VAL A 30 -12.92 -14.77 12.98
CA VAL A 30 -14.00 -13.77 12.92
C VAL A 30 -14.83 -13.77 14.20
N ASP A 31 -15.15 -14.94 14.74
CA ASP A 31 -16.01 -15.08 15.93
C ASP A 31 -15.35 -14.54 17.22
N SER A 32 -14.05 -14.82 17.41
CA SER A 32 -13.28 -14.28 18.53
C SER A 32 -13.00 -12.78 18.36
N CYS A 33 -12.81 -12.34 17.11
CA CYS A 33 -12.68 -10.93 16.74
C CYS A 33 -13.93 -10.14 17.10
N GLU A 34 -15.11 -10.65 16.72
CA GLU A 34 -16.39 -10.04 17.04
C GLU A 34 -16.68 -10.06 18.54
N SER A 35 -16.11 -11.02 19.29
CA SER A 35 -16.17 -10.99 20.77
C SER A 35 -15.37 -9.81 21.33
N LEU A 36 -14.15 -9.56 20.83
CA LEU A 36 -13.36 -8.38 21.19
C LEU A 36 -14.04 -7.08 20.76
N LYS A 37 -14.67 -7.06 19.58
CA LYS A 37 -15.50 -5.93 19.13
C LYS A 37 -16.64 -5.65 20.08
N GLY A 38 -17.34 -6.69 20.55
CA GLY A 38 -18.41 -6.55 21.53
C GLY A 38 -17.92 -5.92 22.84
N SER A 39 -16.74 -6.33 23.29
CA SER A 39 -16.06 -5.71 24.45
C SER A 39 -15.66 -4.25 24.16
N CYS A 40 -15.13 -3.98 22.98
CA CYS A 40 -14.73 -2.65 22.52
C CYS A 40 -15.93 -1.71 22.21
N ASN A 41 -17.13 -2.26 22.01
CA ASN A 41 -18.37 -1.51 21.79
C ASN A 41 -19.28 -1.53 23.03
N ALA A 42 -18.74 -1.85 24.21
CA ALA A 42 -19.49 -1.78 25.45
C ALA A 42 -19.91 -0.32 25.73
N THR A 43 -21.08 -0.14 26.36
CA THR A 43 -21.64 1.19 26.69
C THR A 43 -20.76 2.06 27.59
N THR A 44 -19.70 1.50 28.15
CA THR A 44 -18.74 2.15 29.05
C THR A 44 -17.50 2.68 28.37
N ILE A 45 -17.34 2.49 27.06
CA ILE A 45 -16.16 2.94 26.31
C ILE A 45 -16.35 4.37 25.83
N ASP A 46 -15.30 5.18 26.02
CA ASP A 46 -15.19 6.48 25.38
C ASP A 46 -14.73 6.30 23.94
N VAL A 47 -15.67 6.45 23.00
CA VAL A 47 -15.41 6.32 21.56
C VAL A 47 -14.40 7.34 21.03
N ASN A 48 -14.09 8.42 21.75
CA ASN A 48 -13.06 9.38 21.34
C ASN A 48 -11.66 9.00 21.84
N ASN A 49 -11.55 7.97 22.69
CA ASN A 49 -10.32 7.50 23.28
C ASN A 49 -10.29 5.97 23.34
N VAL A 50 -10.66 5.30 22.24
CA VAL A 50 -10.83 3.83 22.21
C VAL A 50 -9.55 3.08 22.52
N TRP A 51 -8.39 3.68 22.26
CA TRP A 51 -7.10 3.08 22.57
C TRP A 51 -6.73 3.07 24.05
N ASN A 52 -7.54 3.63 24.94
CA ASN A 52 -7.40 3.42 26.39
C ASN A 52 -7.77 1.99 26.81
N TYR A 53 -8.38 1.20 25.91
CA TYR A 53 -8.94 -0.11 26.22
C TYR A 53 -8.21 -1.22 25.43
N PRO A 54 -7.54 -2.18 26.10
CA PRO A 54 -6.82 -3.27 25.43
C PRO A 54 -7.68 -4.07 24.44
N ALA A 55 -8.94 -4.36 24.79
CA ALA A 55 -9.89 -5.04 23.90
C ALA A 55 -10.07 -4.33 22.55
N CYS A 56 -10.06 -2.98 22.53
CA CYS A 56 -10.17 -2.21 21.29
C CYS A 56 -8.91 -2.30 20.43
N ALA A 57 -7.72 -2.23 21.05
CA ALA A 57 -6.47 -2.38 20.33
C ALA A 57 -6.37 -3.79 19.69
N LEU A 58 -6.70 -4.84 20.46
CA LEU A 58 -6.68 -6.22 19.98
C LEU A 58 -7.77 -6.49 18.94
N PHE A 59 -8.96 -5.90 19.08
CA PHE A 59 -10.00 -5.95 18.05
C PHE A 59 -9.52 -5.34 16.73
N ALA A 60 -8.89 -4.16 16.77
CA ALA A 60 -8.40 -3.50 15.57
C ALA A 60 -7.30 -4.33 14.89
N ILE A 61 -6.32 -4.86 15.64
CA ILE A 61 -5.29 -5.78 15.10
C ILE A 61 -5.95 -7.01 14.48
N CYS A 62 -6.93 -7.61 15.16
CA CYS A 62 -7.63 -8.78 14.64
C CYS A 62 -8.42 -8.49 13.36
N SER A 63 -8.89 -7.25 13.19
CA SER A 63 -9.69 -6.83 12.05
C SER A 63 -8.86 -6.47 10.82
N THR A 64 -7.53 -6.41 10.94
CA THR A 64 -6.67 -5.89 9.85
C THR A 64 -6.65 -6.74 8.59
N TRP A 65 -7.22 -7.93 8.65
CA TRP A 65 -7.43 -8.78 7.47
C TRP A 65 -8.47 -8.25 6.50
N ASN A 66 -9.43 -7.44 6.97
CA ASN A 66 -10.53 -6.95 6.15
C ASN A 66 -10.54 -5.42 6.03
N TYR A 67 -9.89 -4.73 6.96
CA TYR A 67 -9.91 -3.28 7.11
C TYR A 67 -8.52 -2.80 7.53
N ASN A 68 -8.15 -1.55 7.34
CA ASN A 68 -7.02 -1.00 8.10
C ASN A 68 -7.46 -0.75 9.57
N VAL A 69 -6.49 -0.46 10.45
CA VAL A 69 -6.78 -0.21 11.88
C VAL A 69 -7.90 0.81 12.09
N ILE A 70 -7.88 1.91 11.36
CA ILE A 70 -8.81 3.03 11.58
C ILE A 70 -10.20 2.71 11.04
N ASP A 71 -10.31 2.02 9.91
CA ASP A 71 -11.58 1.60 9.34
C ASP A 71 -12.29 0.56 10.22
N SER A 72 -11.54 -0.23 10.99
CA SER A 72 -12.13 -1.15 11.98
C SER A 72 -12.96 -0.42 13.03
N LEU A 73 -12.62 0.84 13.34
CA LEU A 73 -13.31 1.69 14.33
C LEU A 73 -14.67 2.19 13.87
N ALA A 74 -14.90 2.30 12.55
CA ALA A 74 -16.19 2.69 12.02
C ALA A 74 -17.30 1.72 12.48
N SER A 75 -16.95 0.44 12.65
CA SER A 75 -17.88 -0.61 13.07
C SER A 75 -18.39 -0.47 14.51
N ILE A 76 -17.74 0.36 15.33
CA ILE A 76 -18.12 0.68 16.72
C ILE A 76 -18.52 2.16 16.90
N GLY A 77 -18.61 2.92 15.81
CA GLY A 77 -19.01 4.33 15.83
C GLY A 77 -17.96 5.30 16.38
N ALA A 78 -16.70 4.88 16.46
CA ALA A 78 -15.60 5.75 16.86
C ALA A 78 -15.10 6.61 15.67
N PRO A 79 -14.72 7.88 15.88
CA PRO A 79 -14.17 8.72 14.82
C PRO A 79 -12.82 8.17 14.34
N HIS A 80 -12.53 8.40 13.05
CA HIS A 80 -11.26 8.01 12.44
C HIS A 80 -10.06 8.73 13.07
N THR A 81 -10.26 9.92 13.62
CA THR A 81 -9.25 10.63 14.40
C THR A 81 -9.27 10.13 15.84
N GLN A 82 -8.26 9.36 16.22
CA GLN A 82 -8.02 8.93 17.60
C GLN A 82 -6.68 9.49 18.10
N PRO A 83 -6.51 9.67 19.42
CA PRO A 83 -5.19 9.93 19.99
C PRO A 83 -4.24 8.76 19.73
N VAL A 84 -2.94 8.93 20.00
CA VAL A 84 -1.98 7.83 19.97
C VAL A 84 -2.32 6.81 21.06
N VAL A 85 -2.09 5.51 20.82
CA VAL A 85 -2.27 4.47 21.84
C VAL A 85 -1.41 4.81 23.06
N PRO A 86 -2.00 4.96 24.27
CA PRO A 86 -1.21 5.28 25.44
C PRO A 86 -0.28 4.14 25.84
N GLU A 87 0.90 4.49 26.36
CA GLU A 87 1.85 3.52 26.91
C GLU A 87 1.23 2.66 28.03
N SER A 88 0.29 3.21 28.81
CA SER A 88 -0.44 2.43 29.82
C SER A 88 -1.26 1.29 29.21
N THR A 89 -1.89 1.50 28.04
CA THR A 89 -2.63 0.44 27.35
C THR A 89 -1.67 -0.60 26.81
N PHE A 90 -0.56 -0.17 26.22
CA PHE A 90 0.50 -1.08 25.78
C PHE A 90 1.01 -1.94 26.94
N LYS A 91 1.29 -1.33 28.10
CA LYS A 91 1.71 -2.05 29.32
C LYS A 91 0.64 -3.01 29.85
N ASN A 92 -0.64 -2.70 29.69
CA ASN A 92 -1.70 -3.65 30.03
C ASN A 92 -1.68 -4.86 29.09
N ILE A 93 -1.50 -4.64 27.78
CA ILE A 93 -1.39 -5.71 26.78
C ILE A 93 -0.13 -6.56 27.03
N THR A 94 1.01 -5.93 27.31
CA THR A 94 2.29 -6.64 27.51
C THR A 94 2.50 -7.17 28.93
N ASN A 95 1.50 -7.06 29.81
CA ASN A 95 1.60 -7.40 31.23
C ASN A 95 2.82 -6.74 31.91
N GLY A 96 3.06 -5.47 31.59
CA GLY A 96 4.14 -4.64 32.13
C GLY A 96 5.46 -4.70 31.36
N ALA A 97 5.64 -5.60 30.41
CA ALA A 97 6.89 -5.72 29.64
C ALA A 97 7.14 -4.51 28.72
N ASP A 98 8.40 -4.24 28.39
CA ASP A 98 8.81 -3.12 27.52
C ASP A 98 8.56 -3.39 26.02
N VAL A 99 8.31 -4.64 25.68
CA VAL A 99 8.08 -5.12 24.31
C VAL A 99 6.90 -6.09 24.26
N LEU A 100 6.16 -6.06 23.16
CA LEU A 100 5.14 -7.04 22.85
C LEU A 100 5.77 -8.22 22.12
N THR A 101 5.83 -9.38 22.78
CA THR A 101 6.29 -10.63 22.16
C THR A 101 5.11 -11.39 21.55
N GLN A 102 5.39 -12.39 20.71
CA GLN A 102 4.35 -13.25 20.15
C GLN A 102 3.49 -13.90 21.24
N GLN A 103 4.13 -14.45 22.28
CA GLN A 103 3.40 -15.06 23.39
C GLN A 103 2.64 -14.00 24.20
N GLY A 104 3.24 -12.82 24.42
CA GLY A 104 2.55 -11.70 25.08
C GLY A 104 1.28 -11.28 24.34
N TYR A 105 1.30 -11.26 23.00
CA TYR A 105 0.11 -11.00 22.18
C TYR A 105 -0.96 -12.08 22.36
N VAL A 106 -0.57 -13.36 22.26
CA VAL A 106 -1.48 -14.50 22.44
C VAL A 106 -2.12 -14.48 23.83
N ASP A 107 -1.31 -14.26 24.88
CA ASP A 107 -1.76 -14.21 26.27
C ASP A 107 -2.73 -13.04 26.50
N ALA A 108 -2.42 -11.85 25.98
CA ALA A 108 -3.29 -10.68 26.07
C ALA A 108 -4.64 -10.91 25.38
N TYR A 109 -4.61 -11.52 24.18
CA TYR A 109 -5.81 -11.83 23.42
C TYR A 109 -6.73 -12.78 24.18
N HIS A 110 -6.18 -13.88 24.69
CA HIS A 110 -6.96 -14.85 25.49
C HIS A 110 -7.43 -14.25 26.82
N TYR A 111 -6.63 -13.40 27.46
CA TYR A 111 -7.03 -12.71 28.67
C TYR A 111 -8.26 -11.83 28.43
N GLU A 112 -8.24 -10.96 27.41
CA GLU A 112 -9.39 -10.09 27.09
C GLU A 112 -10.65 -10.89 26.74
N LEU A 113 -10.51 -12.01 26.03
CA LEU A 113 -11.65 -12.91 25.80
C LEU A 113 -12.17 -13.54 27.09
N SER A 114 -11.29 -13.95 28.00
CA SER A 114 -11.68 -14.59 29.26
C SER A 114 -12.52 -13.69 30.17
N ILE A 115 -12.33 -12.37 30.08
CA ILE A 115 -13.08 -11.36 30.84
C ILE A 115 -14.27 -10.79 30.06
N THR A 116 -14.45 -11.18 28.79
CA THR A 116 -15.56 -10.74 27.94
C THR A 116 -16.76 -11.69 28.09
N PRO A 117 -17.92 -11.24 28.60
CA PRO A 117 -19.07 -12.11 28.84
C PRO A 117 -19.59 -12.76 27.56
N GLY A 118 -19.66 -14.09 27.55
CA GLY A 118 -20.17 -14.86 26.41
C GLY A 118 -19.24 -14.89 25.19
N ALA A 119 -17.98 -14.47 25.34
CA ALA A 119 -17.00 -14.51 24.27
C ALA A 119 -16.76 -15.92 23.73
N LYS A 120 -16.48 -15.98 22.43
CA LYS A 120 -15.98 -17.18 21.77
C LYS A 120 -14.45 -17.13 21.76
N ASN A 121 -13.84 -18.26 22.10
CA ASN A 121 -12.38 -18.41 22.01
C ASN A 121 -11.91 -18.40 20.55
N ALA A 122 -10.63 -18.06 20.35
CA ALA A 122 -9.97 -18.25 19.06
C ALA A 122 -10.00 -19.74 18.66
N SER A 123 -10.07 -20.01 17.35
CA SER A 123 -9.98 -21.36 16.76
C SER A 123 -8.69 -22.09 17.13
N GLY A 124 -7.61 -21.34 17.33
CA GLY A 124 -6.35 -21.81 17.88
C GLY A 124 -5.29 -20.71 17.88
N ASP A 125 -4.17 -20.97 18.56
CA ASP A 125 -3.09 -19.99 18.69
C ASP A 125 -2.39 -19.71 17.36
N ALA A 126 -2.46 -20.62 16.38
CA ALA A 126 -1.84 -20.43 15.07
C ALA A 126 -2.33 -19.15 14.36
N ASP A 127 -3.62 -18.83 14.50
CA ASP A 127 -4.19 -17.64 13.89
C ASP A 127 -3.71 -16.36 14.60
N LEU A 128 -3.62 -16.39 15.93
CA LEU A 128 -3.11 -15.29 16.75
C LEU A 128 -1.63 -15.04 16.48
N VAL A 129 -0.87 -16.11 16.29
CA VAL A 129 0.52 -16.05 15.83
C VAL A 129 0.60 -15.39 14.45
N GLY A 130 -0.31 -15.70 13.53
CA GLY A 130 -0.41 -15.02 12.23
C GLY A 130 -0.68 -13.52 12.35
N GLN A 131 -1.60 -13.12 13.23
CA GLN A 131 -1.88 -11.69 13.52
C GLN A 131 -0.64 -10.98 14.09
N TYR A 132 0.03 -11.60 15.06
CA TYR A 132 1.28 -11.06 15.60
C TYR A 132 2.36 -10.93 14.52
N GLN A 133 2.54 -11.95 13.68
CA GLN A 133 3.54 -11.93 12.61
C GLN A 133 3.27 -10.82 11.60
N TRP A 134 2.00 -10.50 11.34
CA TRP A 134 1.63 -9.37 10.49
C TRP A 134 1.98 -8.03 11.16
N LEU A 135 1.62 -7.85 12.42
CA LEU A 135 1.98 -6.65 13.20
C LEU A 135 3.51 -6.48 13.31
N ALA A 136 4.23 -7.57 13.55
CA ALA A 136 5.68 -7.62 13.61
C ALA A 136 6.32 -7.29 12.25
N ALA A 137 5.72 -7.74 11.14
CA ALA A 137 6.17 -7.44 9.79
C ALA A 137 5.99 -5.95 9.47
N TRP A 138 4.83 -5.39 9.84
CA TRP A 138 4.56 -3.97 9.67
C TRP A 138 5.56 -3.10 10.43
N THR A 139 5.77 -3.43 11.70
CA THR A 139 6.65 -2.68 12.60
C THR A 139 8.15 -2.92 12.38
N GLY A 140 8.53 -3.96 11.63
CA GLY A 140 9.93 -4.31 11.36
C GLY A 140 10.59 -5.19 12.41
N PHE A 141 9.82 -5.80 13.32
CA PHE A 141 10.30 -6.60 14.46
C PHE A 141 10.01 -8.10 14.28
N CYS A 142 10.40 -8.67 13.15
CA CYS A 142 10.24 -10.10 12.86
C CYS A 142 11.18 -11.03 13.65
N GLY A 143 12.05 -10.47 14.47
CA GLY A 143 12.90 -11.20 15.41
C GLY A 143 12.17 -11.65 16.67
N GLN A 144 12.92 -12.17 17.64
CA GLN A 144 12.38 -12.58 18.95
C GLN A 144 12.37 -11.44 19.98
N ASP A 145 12.90 -10.27 19.64
CA ASP A 145 13.08 -9.15 20.58
C ASP A 145 11.76 -8.45 20.95
N GLY A 146 10.67 -8.75 20.25
CA GLY A 146 9.35 -8.15 20.47
C GLY A 146 9.23 -6.72 19.92
N ILE A 147 8.00 -6.23 19.87
CA ILE A 147 7.66 -4.92 19.30
C ILE A 147 7.67 -3.88 20.43
N PRO A 148 8.54 -2.86 20.40
CA PRO A 148 8.57 -1.82 21.42
C PRO A 148 7.35 -0.89 21.30
N TYR A 149 7.04 -0.17 22.38
CA TYR A 149 5.87 0.72 22.45
C TYR A 149 5.75 1.69 21.27
N GLN A 150 6.84 2.38 20.90
CA GLN A 150 6.77 3.40 19.85
C GLN A 150 6.28 2.80 18.52
N ASN A 151 6.85 1.69 18.09
CA ASN A 151 6.46 1.01 16.86
C ASN A 151 5.05 0.42 16.95
N PHE A 152 4.67 -0.11 18.12
CA PHE A 152 3.30 -0.54 18.37
C PHE A 152 2.31 0.61 18.24
N ALA A 153 2.61 1.80 18.78
CA ALA A 153 1.75 2.96 18.71
C ALA A 153 1.68 3.56 17.28
N ASP A 154 2.82 3.60 16.58
CA ASP A 154 2.91 4.06 15.19
C ASP A 154 2.05 3.20 14.27
N PHE A 155 2.00 1.89 14.51
CA PHE A 155 1.11 0.98 13.77
C PHE A 155 -0.35 1.46 13.82
N PHE A 156 -0.89 1.80 15.00
CA PHE A 156 -2.27 2.28 15.09
C PHE A 156 -2.50 3.66 14.48
N GLN A 157 -1.46 4.48 14.41
CA GLN A 157 -1.54 5.83 13.86
C GLN A 157 -1.44 5.83 12.33
N TYR A 158 -0.63 4.93 11.77
CA TYR A 158 -0.18 5.05 10.39
C TYR A 158 -0.55 3.87 9.48
N ASP A 159 -1.01 2.73 9.99
CA ASP A 159 -1.38 1.57 9.15
C ASP A 159 -2.40 1.92 8.05
N GLY A 160 -3.37 2.79 8.37
CA GLY A 160 -4.35 3.29 7.40
C GLY A 160 -3.95 4.57 6.66
N THR A 161 -2.74 5.09 6.90
CA THR A 161 -2.28 6.32 6.22
C THR A 161 -1.86 5.97 4.80
N PRO A 162 -2.42 6.63 3.76
CA PRO A 162 -1.98 6.44 2.39
C PRO A 162 -0.46 6.56 2.29
N GLY A 163 0.17 5.53 1.74
CA GLY A 163 1.60 5.50 1.52
C GLY A 163 2.48 4.96 2.62
N VAL A 164 1.92 4.64 3.78
CA VAL A 164 2.71 4.00 4.83
C VAL A 164 2.64 2.49 4.61
N CYS A 165 3.80 1.92 4.32
CA CYS A 165 3.93 0.49 4.06
C CYS A 165 4.48 -0.26 5.27
N PRO A 166 4.14 -1.55 5.41
CA PRO A 166 4.85 -2.46 6.29
C PRO A 166 6.36 -2.41 6.06
N SER A 167 7.14 -2.47 7.14
CA SER A 167 8.62 -2.55 7.07
C SER A 167 9.09 -3.81 6.31
N THR A 168 8.34 -4.90 6.42
CA THR A 168 8.46 -6.08 5.55
C THR A 168 7.07 -6.65 5.28
N GLN A 169 6.90 -7.35 4.16
CA GLN A 169 5.63 -7.96 3.79
C GLN A 169 5.25 -9.14 4.69
N SER A 170 6.23 -9.86 5.25
CA SER A 170 5.95 -10.91 6.22
C SER A 170 7.20 -11.21 7.03
N CYS A 171 6.99 -11.65 8.28
CA CYS A 171 8.06 -12.25 9.07
C CYS A 171 8.44 -13.65 8.59
N ASN A 172 7.63 -14.27 7.73
CA ASN A 172 8.00 -15.49 7.04
C ASN A 172 8.59 -15.15 5.67
N ALA A 173 9.87 -15.47 5.46
CA ALA A 173 10.59 -15.15 4.23
C ALA A 173 9.96 -15.75 2.97
N THR A 174 9.37 -16.93 3.04
CA THR A 174 8.68 -17.55 1.89
C THR A 174 7.42 -16.77 1.52
N ILE A 175 6.65 -16.34 2.51
CA ILE A 175 5.43 -15.56 2.29
C ILE A 175 5.80 -14.17 1.82
N ALA A 176 6.79 -13.52 2.45
CA ALA A 176 7.30 -12.21 2.05
C ALA A 176 7.77 -12.17 0.59
N ALA A 177 8.40 -13.24 0.11
CA ALA A 177 8.85 -13.36 -1.27
C ALA A 177 7.70 -13.52 -2.29
N SER A 178 6.54 -14.01 -1.84
CA SER A 178 5.34 -14.21 -2.68
C SER A 178 4.28 -13.13 -2.52
N ALA A 179 4.41 -12.28 -1.49
CA ALA A 179 3.48 -11.23 -1.19
C ALA A 179 3.68 -10.05 -2.15
N GLN A 180 2.57 -9.42 -2.54
CA GLN A 180 2.61 -8.17 -3.28
C GLN A 180 3.29 -7.12 -2.39
N GLN A 181 4.35 -6.48 -2.88
CA GLN A 181 5.03 -5.47 -2.07
C GLN A 181 4.22 -4.18 -2.08
N CYS A 182 3.94 -3.67 -0.88
CA CYS A 182 3.44 -2.32 -0.71
C CYS A 182 4.51 -1.32 -1.17
N VAL A 183 4.09 -0.31 -1.94
CA VAL A 183 4.97 0.77 -2.39
C VAL A 183 4.57 2.04 -1.66
N PRO A 184 5.48 2.64 -0.88
CA PRO A 184 5.17 3.89 -0.22
C PRO A 184 4.80 4.95 -1.27
N GLN A 185 3.64 5.55 -1.07
CA GLN A 185 3.11 6.62 -1.93
C GLN A 185 3.04 7.89 -1.09
N PRO A 186 3.68 9.02 -1.47
CA PRO A 186 3.50 10.26 -0.73
C PRO A 186 2.00 10.58 -0.51
N ILE A 187 1.65 11.18 0.63
CA ILE A 187 0.25 11.56 0.96
C ILE A 187 -0.43 12.41 -0.13
N THR A 188 0.35 13.01 -1.01
CA THR A 188 -0.10 13.81 -2.15
C THR A 188 -0.58 12.97 -3.33
N ASP A 189 -0.28 11.66 -3.36
CA ASP A 189 -0.87 10.67 -4.26
C ASP A 189 -2.30 10.36 -3.79
N ASN A 190 -3.28 10.93 -4.48
CA ASN A 190 -4.70 10.69 -4.23
C ASN A 190 -5.26 9.56 -5.11
N GLY A 191 -4.45 8.52 -5.34
CA GLY A 191 -4.76 7.42 -6.24
C GLY A 191 -4.32 7.65 -7.69
N SER A 192 -3.55 8.71 -7.95
CA SER A 192 -3.02 9.02 -9.27
C SER A 192 -2.06 7.93 -9.77
N CYS A 193 -1.24 7.37 -8.88
CA CYS A 193 -0.35 6.24 -9.20
C CYS A 193 -1.17 5.04 -9.67
N ALA A 194 -2.20 4.67 -8.91
CA ALA A 194 -3.05 3.53 -9.22
C ALA A 194 -3.73 3.68 -10.58
N GLU A 195 -4.18 4.90 -10.93
CA GLU A 195 -4.73 5.17 -12.25
C GLU A 195 -3.69 5.02 -13.37
N VAL A 196 -2.48 5.57 -13.20
CA VAL A 196 -1.40 5.41 -14.20
C VAL A 196 -0.98 3.94 -14.35
N VAL A 197 -1.03 3.16 -13.26
CA VAL A 197 -0.82 1.71 -13.28
C VAL A 197 -1.92 1.01 -14.09
N SER A 198 -3.19 1.39 -13.89
CA SER A 198 -4.31 0.86 -14.68
C SER A 198 -4.16 1.20 -16.17
N GLU A 199 -3.73 2.41 -16.49
CA GLU A 199 -3.38 2.77 -17.87
C GLU A 199 -2.22 1.94 -18.42
N CYS A 200 -1.21 1.64 -17.61
CA CYS A 200 -0.15 0.73 -18.03
C CYS A 200 -0.70 -0.65 -18.42
N GLU A 201 -1.60 -1.24 -17.63
CA GLU A 201 -2.22 -2.54 -17.94
C GLU A 201 -2.92 -2.55 -19.31
N ASN A 202 -3.55 -1.43 -19.67
CA ASN A 202 -4.21 -1.25 -20.96
C ASN A 202 -3.21 -1.21 -22.13
N PHE A 203 -1.99 -0.70 -21.92
CA PHE A 203 -1.02 -0.44 -22.97
C PHE A 203 0.26 -1.31 -22.92
N ILE A 204 0.31 -2.32 -22.07
CA ILE A 204 1.52 -3.15 -21.86
C ILE A 204 1.87 -4.10 -23.01
N GLN A 205 1.00 -4.25 -24.02
CA GLN A 205 1.14 -5.23 -25.11
C GLN A 205 2.49 -5.22 -25.83
N ASN A 206 3.09 -4.03 -25.96
CA ASN A 206 4.34 -3.84 -26.68
C ASN A 206 5.58 -4.00 -25.78
N GLY A 207 5.39 -4.30 -24.50
CA GLY A 207 6.44 -4.35 -23.49
C GLY A 207 6.40 -3.15 -22.54
N LEU A 208 6.92 -3.33 -21.33
CA LEU A 208 6.78 -2.37 -20.24
C LEU A 208 7.41 -1.01 -20.60
N PHE A 209 8.62 -1.01 -21.16
CA PHE A 209 9.32 0.23 -21.52
C PHE A 209 9.07 0.69 -22.96
N GLN A 210 8.04 0.14 -23.60
CA GLN A 210 7.58 0.53 -24.92
C GLN A 210 6.25 1.31 -24.87
N SER A 211 5.73 1.55 -23.66
CA SER A 211 4.52 2.34 -23.40
C SER A 211 4.82 3.52 -22.48
N THR A 212 4.36 4.70 -22.88
CA THR A 212 4.41 5.93 -22.08
C THR A 212 3.80 5.72 -20.68
N TYR A 213 2.62 5.09 -20.60
CA TYR A 213 1.92 4.85 -19.34
C TYR A 213 2.70 3.90 -18.42
N CYS A 214 3.30 2.85 -18.97
CA CYS A 214 4.06 1.89 -18.18
C CYS A 214 5.39 2.43 -17.68
N VAL A 215 6.04 3.30 -18.45
CA VAL A 215 7.24 4.00 -17.97
C VAL A 215 6.87 4.97 -16.85
N LEU A 216 5.77 5.72 -16.95
CA LEU A 216 5.30 6.59 -15.86
C LEU A 216 4.88 5.78 -14.62
N ALA A 217 4.18 4.66 -14.80
CA ALA A 217 3.85 3.73 -13.72
C ALA A 217 5.13 3.22 -13.03
N SER A 218 6.18 2.90 -13.80
CA SER A 218 7.47 2.49 -13.26
C SER A 218 8.13 3.60 -12.43
N MET A 219 7.95 4.86 -12.82
CA MET A 219 8.45 6.02 -12.05
C MET A 219 7.71 6.21 -10.73
N CYS A 220 6.39 5.97 -10.66
CA CYS A 220 5.66 5.97 -9.38
C CYS A 220 6.23 4.98 -8.35
N TYR A 221 6.85 3.92 -8.86
CA TYR A 221 7.48 2.88 -8.08
C TYR A 221 8.93 3.19 -7.71
N ALA A 222 9.39 4.44 -7.83
CA ALA A 222 10.79 4.81 -7.54
C ALA A 222 11.21 4.65 -6.07
N GLU A 223 10.27 4.71 -5.10
CA GLU A 223 10.54 4.36 -3.70
C GLU A 223 10.66 2.85 -3.46
N SER A 224 10.37 2.06 -4.50
CA SER A 224 10.52 0.61 -4.55
C SER A 224 11.19 0.26 -5.88
N THR A 225 10.79 -0.82 -6.56
CA THR A 225 11.35 -1.21 -7.85
C THR A 225 10.28 -1.46 -8.89
N THR A 226 10.62 -1.28 -10.16
CA THR A 226 9.74 -1.62 -11.29
C THR A 226 9.36 -3.10 -11.31
N ASP A 227 10.19 -4.01 -10.76
CA ASP A 227 9.80 -5.43 -10.62
C ASP A 227 8.63 -5.62 -9.64
N VAL A 228 8.42 -4.69 -8.70
CA VAL A 228 7.21 -4.69 -7.87
C VAL A 228 5.99 -4.35 -8.71
N LEU A 229 6.08 -3.31 -9.56
CA LEU A 229 5.03 -2.97 -10.51
C LEU A 229 4.71 -4.18 -11.41
N ILE A 230 5.73 -4.85 -11.95
CA ILE A 230 5.53 -6.06 -12.77
C ILE A 230 4.78 -7.13 -11.98
N ASN A 231 5.11 -7.34 -10.71
CA ASN A 231 4.42 -8.34 -9.89
C ASN A 231 2.98 -7.97 -9.54
N ASP A 232 2.66 -6.68 -9.49
CA ASP A 232 1.33 -6.13 -9.29
C ASP A 232 0.46 -6.34 -10.55
N ILE A 233 0.92 -5.85 -11.71
CA ILE A 233 0.10 -5.83 -12.92
C ILE A 233 0.04 -7.17 -13.66
N TYR A 234 1.07 -8.02 -13.58
CA TYR A 234 1.04 -9.31 -14.29
C TYR A 234 0.24 -10.37 -13.52
N PRO A 235 -0.91 -10.83 -14.04
CA PRO A 235 -1.74 -11.79 -13.32
C PRO A 235 -1.01 -13.11 -13.04
N SER A 236 -1.17 -13.61 -11.81
CA SER A 236 -0.55 -14.86 -11.33
C SER A 236 -1.13 -16.13 -11.96
N TYR A 237 -2.33 -16.04 -12.55
CA TYR A 237 -3.07 -17.19 -13.11
C TYR A 237 -2.75 -17.50 -14.57
N ILE A 238 -1.91 -16.71 -15.25
CA ILE A 238 -1.42 -17.06 -16.59
C ILE A 238 -0.38 -18.19 -16.43
N GLN A 239 -0.88 -19.43 -16.36
CA GLN A 239 -0.07 -20.63 -16.25
C GLN A 239 0.84 -20.79 -17.49
N GLY A 240 2.14 -20.90 -17.27
CA GLY A 240 3.13 -21.27 -18.29
C GLY A 240 3.98 -20.13 -18.86
N SER A 241 3.68 -18.87 -18.53
CA SER A 241 4.57 -17.73 -18.79
C SER A 241 5.29 -17.35 -17.50
N SER A 242 6.61 -17.41 -17.48
CA SER A 242 7.37 -16.70 -16.45
C SER A 242 7.03 -15.22 -16.54
N ARG A 243 6.59 -14.61 -15.43
CA ARG A 243 6.47 -13.15 -15.36
C ARG A 243 7.79 -12.53 -15.82
N PRO A 244 7.75 -11.46 -16.63
CA PRO A 244 8.98 -10.79 -17.00
C PRO A 244 9.64 -10.21 -15.74
N THR A 245 10.88 -9.80 -15.90
CA THR A 245 11.58 -8.92 -14.96
C THR A 245 12.07 -7.76 -15.79
N THR A 246 12.36 -6.63 -15.15
CA THR A 246 13.00 -5.50 -15.84
C THR A 246 14.29 -5.88 -16.59
N ALA A 247 14.97 -6.92 -16.13
CA ALA A 247 16.12 -7.53 -16.79
C ALA A 247 15.82 -8.15 -18.17
N ASN A 248 14.61 -8.68 -18.32
CA ASN A 248 14.14 -9.39 -19.51
C ASN A 248 13.28 -8.51 -20.42
N GLU A 249 12.87 -7.34 -19.93
CA GLU A 249 12.14 -6.35 -20.71
C GLU A 249 13.05 -5.65 -21.73
N THR A 250 12.47 -5.28 -22.86
CA THR A 250 13.19 -4.46 -23.85
C THR A 250 13.47 -3.09 -23.23
N ARG A 251 14.72 -2.63 -23.30
CA ARG A 251 15.16 -1.29 -22.83
C ARG A 251 14.23 -0.19 -23.35
N LEU A 252 14.05 0.87 -22.56
CA LEU A 252 13.24 2.05 -22.92
C LEU A 252 13.45 2.46 -24.38
N SER A 253 12.36 2.57 -25.13
CA SER A 253 12.44 3.08 -26.51
C SER A 253 12.77 4.57 -26.51
N ILE A 254 13.66 4.97 -27.42
CA ILE A 254 13.96 6.39 -27.65
C ILE A 254 12.72 7.16 -28.14
N ASP A 255 11.80 6.51 -28.86
CA ASP A 255 10.56 7.14 -29.31
C ASP A 255 9.63 7.43 -28.12
N VAL A 256 9.54 6.50 -27.18
CA VAL A 256 8.79 6.70 -25.92
C VAL A 256 9.43 7.82 -25.10
N PHE A 257 10.76 7.84 -25.01
CA PHE A 257 11.49 8.93 -24.36
C PHE A 257 11.18 10.29 -25.00
N HIS A 258 11.29 10.39 -26.33
CA HIS A 258 10.99 11.64 -27.05
C HIS A 258 9.52 12.06 -26.97
N ASN A 259 8.59 11.12 -26.78
CA ASN A 259 7.19 11.46 -26.51
C ASN A 259 7.03 12.23 -25.18
N PHE A 260 7.82 11.91 -24.17
CA PHE A 260 7.83 12.65 -22.89
C PHE A 260 8.50 14.02 -23.02
N THR A 261 9.61 14.07 -23.74
CA THR A 261 10.48 15.26 -23.78
C THR A 261 10.11 16.25 -24.87
N GLY A 262 9.14 15.93 -25.73
CA GLY A 262 8.85 16.71 -26.93
C GLY A 262 10.00 16.66 -27.95
N GLY A 263 10.79 15.58 -27.93
CA GLY A 263 11.94 15.37 -28.80
C GLY A 263 13.27 15.95 -28.29
N ALA A 264 13.36 16.34 -27.02
CA ALA A 264 14.62 16.74 -26.40
C ALA A 264 15.47 15.53 -25.97
N ASP A 265 16.80 15.71 -25.92
CA ASP A 265 17.78 14.67 -25.56
C ASP A 265 17.84 14.38 -24.05
N THR A 266 17.25 15.25 -23.23
CA THR A 266 17.10 15.07 -21.78
C THR A 266 15.64 15.22 -21.39
N MET A 267 15.28 14.55 -20.29
CA MET A 267 13.99 14.72 -19.63
C MET A 267 14.24 15.52 -18.36
N GLY A 268 13.59 16.68 -18.22
CA GLY A 268 13.59 17.47 -17.00
C GLY A 268 12.39 17.17 -16.10
N LEU A 269 12.37 17.75 -14.90
CA LEU A 269 11.25 17.62 -13.96
C LEU A 269 9.92 18.07 -14.59
N GLN A 270 9.92 19.19 -15.33
CA GLN A 270 8.69 19.67 -15.97
C GLN A 270 8.16 18.69 -17.03
N ASN A 271 9.04 18.03 -17.78
CA ASN A 271 8.63 16.98 -18.72
C ASN A 271 7.99 15.80 -18.00
N ALA A 272 8.54 15.39 -16.85
CA ALA A 272 7.95 14.35 -16.02
C ALA A 272 6.56 14.74 -15.50
N ILE A 273 6.40 15.98 -15.01
CA ILE A 273 5.11 16.51 -14.55
C ILE A 273 4.10 16.51 -15.71
N ASP A 274 4.46 17.09 -16.85
CA ASP A 274 3.55 17.23 -18.00
C ASP A 274 3.13 15.86 -18.54
N ALA A 275 4.08 14.91 -18.65
CA ALA A 275 3.79 13.54 -19.06
C ALA A 275 2.85 12.84 -18.07
N TYR A 276 3.10 12.99 -16.77
CA TYR A 276 2.30 12.35 -15.72
C TYR A 276 0.85 12.87 -15.71
N TYR A 277 0.68 14.18 -15.74
CA TYR A 277 -0.66 14.78 -15.83
C TYR A 277 -1.32 14.47 -17.17
N GLY A 278 -0.55 14.41 -18.25
CA GLY A 278 -1.05 14.00 -19.56
C GLY A 278 -1.60 12.57 -19.58
N ALA A 279 -0.95 11.64 -18.88
CA ALA A 279 -1.41 10.26 -18.73
C ALA A 279 -2.74 10.14 -17.96
N LEU A 280 -3.05 11.10 -17.10
CA LEU A 280 -4.30 11.17 -16.33
C LEU A 280 -5.41 11.94 -17.04
N THR A 281 -5.15 12.51 -18.22
CA THR A 281 -6.15 13.21 -19.02
C THR A 281 -6.82 12.25 -20.00
N ASN A 282 -8.17 12.20 -20.00
CA ASN A 282 -8.96 11.31 -20.87
C ASN A 282 -8.50 9.83 -20.78
N VAL A 283 -8.57 9.27 -19.57
CA VAL A 283 -8.21 7.89 -19.25
C VAL A 283 -9.02 6.88 -20.08
N TRP A 284 -8.50 5.66 -20.20
CA TRP A 284 -9.03 4.61 -21.06
C TRP A 284 -9.74 3.52 -20.25
N GLU A 285 -10.87 3.06 -20.76
CA GLU A 285 -11.49 1.83 -20.29
C GLU A 285 -10.82 0.61 -20.95
N PRO A 286 -10.59 -0.49 -20.20
CA PRO A 286 -9.99 -1.71 -20.75
C PRO A 286 -10.89 -2.36 -21.81
N GLU A 287 -10.30 -2.87 -22.90
CA GLU A 287 -11.05 -3.58 -23.97
C GLU A 287 -11.34 -5.05 -23.64
N GLY A 288 -10.81 -5.57 -22.54
CA GLY A 288 -10.95 -6.98 -22.19
C GLY A 288 -9.98 -7.43 -21.08
N PRO A 289 -9.57 -8.72 -21.06
CA PRO A 289 -8.64 -9.22 -20.04
C PRO A 289 -7.27 -8.53 -20.15
N PHE A 290 -6.40 -8.72 -19.14
CA PHE A 290 -5.04 -8.19 -19.11
C PHE A 290 -4.32 -8.28 -20.47
N GLY A 291 -3.77 -7.16 -20.93
CA GLY A 291 -3.07 -7.07 -22.20
C GLY A 291 -3.98 -7.17 -23.44
N ALA A 292 -5.30 -7.07 -23.33
CA ALA A 292 -6.21 -7.00 -24.48
C ALA A 292 -6.11 -5.69 -25.26
N GLY A 293 -5.58 -4.64 -24.62
CA GLY A 293 -5.37 -3.33 -25.23
C GLY A 293 -6.26 -2.29 -24.60
N ALA A 294 -6.01 -1.03 -24.94
CA ALA A 294 -6.85 0.07 -24.53
C ALA A 294 -8.14 0.06 -25.35
N GLY A 295 -9.28 0.11 -24.65
CA GLY A 295 -10.60 0.14 -25.26
C GLY A 295 -10.96 1.54 -25.73
N VAL A 296 -11.88 2.18 -25.03
CA VAL A 296 -12.38 3.51 -25.39
C VAL A 296 -11.92 4.55 -24.39
N GLN A 297 -11.57 5.74 -24.88
CA GLN A 297 -11.37 6.89 -24.00
C GLN A 297 -12.70 7.23 -23.31
N THR A 298 -12.65 7.38 -21.99
CA THR A 298 -13.80 7.68 -21.16
C THR A 298 -14.32 9.11 -21.34
N GLY A 299 -13.47 10.02 -21.83
CA GLY A 299 -13.73 11.46 -21.80
C GLY A 299 -13.69 12.03 -20.38
N GLN A 300 -13.20 11.26 -19.41
CA GLN A 300 -13.02 11.63 -18.01
C GLN A 300 -11.54 11.64 -17.68
N ASN A 301 -11.15 12.48 -16.72
CA ASN A 301 -9.79 12.48 -16.21
C ASN A 301 -9.70 11.55 -15.00
N GLY A 302 -8.51 10.96 -14.82
CA GLY A 302 -8.15 10.27 -13.59
C GLY A 302 -7.96 11.22 -12.40
N PRO A 303 -7.78 10.68 -11.19
CA PRO A 303 -7.39 11.48 -10.04
C PRO A 303 -6.00 12.10 -10.25
N TYR A 304 -5.94 13.43 -10.32
CA TYR A 304 -4.67 14.15 -10.35
C TYR A 304 -4.05 14.23 -8.97
N PRO A 305 -2.73 14.07 -8.82
CA PRO A 305 -2.04 14.32 -7.56
C PRO A 305 -2.44 15.68 -6.98
N THR A 306 -2.54 15.76 -5.66
CA THR A 306 -2.92 17.00 -4.97
C THR A 306 -1.83 18.08 -4.99
N SER A 307 -0.59 17.68 -5.29
CA SER A 307 0.57 18.56 -5.49
C SER A 307 1.54 17.95 -6.50
N THR A 308 2.25 18.80 -7.24
CA THR A 308 3.38 18.38 -8.10
C THR A 308 4.56 17.83 -7.30
N ASP A 309 4.61 18.10 -5.99
CA ASP A 309 5.62 17.52 -5.07
C ASP A 309 5.63 15.99 -5.11
N TYR A 310 4.48 15.37 -5.45
CA TYR A 310 4.41 13.93 -5.68
C TYR A 310 5.34 13.47 -6.81
N ILE A 311 5.30 14.17 -7.96
CA ILE A 311 6.17 13.87 -9.11
C ILE A 311 7.61 14.25 -8.80
N GLU A 312 7.81 15.41 -8.17
CA GLU A 312 9.15 15.85 -7.73
C GLU A 312 9.81 14.81 -6.82
N ASN A 313 9.03 14.18 -5.93
CA ASN A 313 9.54 13.16 -5.03
C ASN A 313 10.13 11.95 -5.79
N PHE A 314 9.38 11.30 -6.69
CA PHE A 314 9.95 10.18 -7.44
C PHE A 314 11.00 10.63 -8.44
N TRP A 315 10.87 11.83 -9.03
CA TRP A 315 11.86 12.36 -9.96
C TRP A 315 13.20 12.65 -9.29
N SER A 316 13.18 13.17 -8.05
CA SER A 316 14.38 13.38 -7.24
C SER A 316 15.14 12.07 -6.99
N ILE A 317 14.42 10.95 -6.85
CA ILE A 317 15.04 9.63 -6.66
C ILE A 317 15.76 9.18 -7.92
N ILE A 318 15.06 9.28 -9.06
CA ILE A 318 15.60 8.89 -10.36
C ILE A 318 16.81 9.79 -10.71
N ALA A 319 16.70 11.10 -10.47
CA ALA A 319 17.79 12.05 -10.69
C ALA A 319 19.00 11.74 -9.80
N ALA A 320 18.79 11.41 -8.53
CA ALA A 320 19.86 11.03 -7.62
C ALA A 320 20.54 9.71 -8.02
N TRP A 321 19.75 8.69 -8.38
CA TRP A 321 20.27 7.41 -8.84
C TRP A 321 21.11 7.56 -10.11
N THR A 322 20.66 8.40 -11.04
CA THR A 322 21.35 8.66 -12.31
C THR A 322 22.51 9.65 -12.20
N GLY A 323 22.72 10.28 -11.05
CA GLY A 323 23.79 11.25 -10.81
C GLY A 323 23.53 12.67 -11.33
N ASN A 324 22.26 13.08 -11.51
CA ASN A 324 21.85 14.34 -12.11
C ASN A 324 21.12 15.28 -11.11
N CYS A 325 21.48 15.29 -9.82
CA CYS A 325 20.81 16.12 -8.81
C CYS A 325 20.92 17.63 -9.04
N ASP A 326 22.00 18.09 -9.66
CA ASP A 326 22.23 19.53 -9.84
C ASP A 326 21.27 20.17 -10.85
N THR A 327 20.78 19.39 -11.81
CA THR A 327 19.96 19.88 -12.93
C THR A 327 18.57 19.26 -12.97
N LEU A 328 18.39 18.05 -12.41
CA LEU A 328 17.21 17.21 -12.61
C LEU A 328 16.90 16.90 -14.09
N GLU A 329 17.90 17.06 -14.96
CA GLU A 329 17.86 16.76 -16.40
C GLU A 329 18.52 15.40 -16.64
N ILE A 330 17.74 14.40 -17.01
CA ILE A 330 18.19 13.01 -17.13
C ILE A 330 18.29 12.65 -18.62
N PRO A 331 19.49 12.30 -19.13
CA PRO A 331 19.64 11.80 -20.49
C PRO A 331 18.93 10.46 -20.71
N TYR A 332 18.58 10.18 -21.98
CA TYR A 332 17.95 8.91 -22.37
C TYR A 332 18.66 7.68 -21.80
N ASP A 333 19.98 7.56 -21.99
CA ASP A 333 20.72 6.36 -21.57
C ASP A 333 20.63 6.14 -20.06
N ASN A 334 20.72 7.22 -19.27
CA ASN A 334 20.63 7.15 -17.82
C ASN A 334 19.23 6.75 -17.35
N LEU A 335 18.16 7.30 -17.95
CA LEU A 335 16.79 6.93 -17.58
C LEU A 335 16.49 5.49 -18.00
N ALA A 336 16.94 5.08 -19.18
CA ALA A 336 16.80 3.70 -19.67
C ALA A 336 17.53 2.71 -18.75
N ASP A 337 18.72 3.06 -18.28
CA ASP A 337 19.48 2.24 -17.34
C ASP A 337 18.84 2.18 -15.96
N TYR A 338 18.30 3.30 -15.46
CA TYR A 338 17.53 3.31 -14.22
C TYR A 338 16.38 2.29 -14.28
N LEU A 339 15.55 2.37 -15.33
CA LEU A 339 14.39 1.50 -15.50
C LEU A 339 14.77 0.01 -15.57
N SER A 340 15.90 -0.32 -16.20
CA SER A 340 16.35 -1.71 -16.36
C SER A 340 17.16 -2.26 -15.17
N TYR A 341 17.84 -1.40 -14.40
CA TYR A 341 18.87 -1.85 -13.44
C TYR A 341 18.67 -1.39 -12.01
N ALA A 342 17.81 -0.40 -11.72
CA ALA A 342 17.62 0.10 -10.35
C ALA A 342 17.21 -1.02 -9.38
N VAL A 343 16.46 -2.02 -9.86
CA VAL A 343 16.01 -3.19 -9.08
C VAL A 343 17.15 -3.94 -8.38
N TYR A 344 18.36 -3.96 -8.97
CA TYR A 344 19.49 -4.71 -8.41
C TYR A 344 20.20 -4.00 -7.27
N SER A 345 19.97 -2.71 -7.12
CA SER A 345 20.71 -1.87 -6.19
C SER A 345 20.02 -1.74 -4.83
N GLY A 346 18.68 -1.85 -4.78
CA GLY A 346 17.89 -1.46 -3.60
C GLY A 346 18.19 -0.04 -3.11
N TYR A 347 18.77 0.79 -3.98
CA TYR A 347 19.32 2.10 -3.67
C TYR A 347 18.37 3.17 -4.21
N HIS A 348 17.71 3.88 -3.29
CA HIS A 348 16.72 4.92 -3.61
C HIS A 348 17.15 6.25 -2.98
N PRO A 349 18.29 6.83 -3.42
CA PRO A 349 18.75 8.12 -2.90
C PRO A 349 17.76 9.21 -3.28
N LYS A 350 17.75 10.32 -2.54
CA LYS A 350 17.01 11.53 -2.92
C LYS A 350 18.02 12.68 -3.09
N CYS A 351 17.79 13.49 -4.12
CA CYS A 351 18.26 14.86 -4.10
C CYS A 351 17.47 15.61 -3.00
#